data_AF-A0A0C4WT39-F1
#
_entry.id   AF-A0A0C4WT39-F1
#
_cell.length_a   1.000
_cell.length_b   1.000
_cell.length_c   1.000
_cell.angle_alpha   90.00
_cell.angle_beta   90.00
_cell.angle_gamma   90.00
#
_symmetry.space_group_name_H-M   'P 1'
#
loop_
_entity.id
_entity.type
_entity.pdbx_description
1 polymer ?
#
loop_
_entity_poly.entity_id
_entity_poly.type
_entity_poly.pdbx_seq_one_letter_code
_entity_poly.pdbx_strand_id
1 'polypeptide(L)'
;MPPHPSALSARPTLAEINAALVGLGLPRIPQEKIASVLQVEDRARIVAAIDRAPQDAEARRFLADVLSAAGIGSEAAPALEQSDPRMDNAAVHVYGGRFALCFEADTTRQGFPTVALDATNADGPMQYNWSQKIRLQLTRAEMPVVTAVLLGVLPGCEFKNHGQDKDKGFSLERQKGGRVYVKVFAREQGVKGVPIIPADLFFVSALFIRQLQKACPWMNATSLVELIKMTQAIPES
;
A
#
# COMPACT_ATOMS: atom_id res chain seq x y z
N MET A 1 -1.69 -29.57 13.91
CA MET A 1 -1.27 -30.67 13.01
C MET A 1 -1.45 -30.16 11.59
N PRO A 2 -0.38 -29.75 10.89
CA PRO A 2 -0.47 -29.38 9.48
C PRO A 2 -0.78 -30.63 8.64
N PRO A 3 -1.63 -30.57 7.62
CA PRO A 3 -1.97 -31.73 6.80
C PRO A 3 -0.77 -32.15 5.94
N HIS A 4 -0.50 -33.45 5.90
CA HIS A 4 0.40 -34.08 4.93
C HIS A 4 -0.10 -33.81 3.49
N PRO A 5 0.80 -33.71 2.49
CA PRO A 5 0.40 -33.56 1.10
C PRO A 5 -0.28 -34.85 0.62
N SER A 6 -1.57 -34.77 0.29
CA SER A 6 -2.30 -35.86 -0.39
C SER A 6 -1.68 -36.11 -1.76
N ALA A 7 -1.40 -37.38 -2.06
CA ALA A 7 -1.06 -37.83 -3.42
C ALA A 7 -2.20 -37.48 -4.40
N LEU A 8 -1.86 -37.07 -5.61
CA LEU A 8 -2.86 -36.73 -6.63
C LEU A 8 -3.69 -37.98 -7.01
N SER A 9 -4.97 -37.79 -7.31
CA SER A 9 -5.84 -38.86 -7.80
C SER A 9 -5.37 -39.33 -9.19
N ALA A 10 -5.77 -40.53 -9.63
CA ALA A 10 -5.33 -41.09 -10.93
C ALA A 10 -5.70 -40.23 -12.16
N ARG A 11 -6.66 -39.30 -12.02
CA ARG A 11 -7.00 -38.27 -13.00
C ARG A 11 -7.27 -36.96 -12.25
N PRO A 12 -6.23 -36.19 -11.90
CA PRO A 12 -6.42 -35.03 -11.04
C PRO A 12 -7.08 -33.87 -11.79
N THR A 13 -8.03 -33.21 -11.15
CA THR A 13 -8.67 -32.01 -11.68
C THR A 13 -7.66 -30.86 -11.77
N LEU A 14 -7.95 -29.83 -12.58
CA LEU A 14 -7.12 -28.63 -12.64
C LEU A 14 -6.94 -27.97 -11.27
N ALA A 15 -7.98 -28.01 -10.42
CA ALA A 15 -7.93 -27.47 -9.08
C ALA A 15 -6.91 -28.23 -8.19
N GLU A 16 -6.90 -29.57 -8.27
CA GLU A 16 -5.94 -30.41 -7.54
C GLU A 16 -4.50 -30.20 -8.05
N ILE A 17 -4.32 -30.10 -9.37
CA ILE A 17 -3.02 -29.79 -10.00
C ILE A 17 -2.52 -28.43 -9.51
N ASN A 18 -3.36 -27.40 -9.53
CA ASN A 18 -2.98 -26.06 -9.09
C ASN A 18 -2.68 -25.99 -7.59
N ALA A 19 -3.42 -26.71 -6.76
CA ALA A 19 -3.14 -26.80 -5.33
C ALA A 19 -1.76 -27.42 -5.06
N ALA A 20 -1.41 -28.48 -5.80
CA ALA A 20 -0.12 -29.13 -5.68
C ALA A 20 1.04 -28.26 -6.20
N LEU A 21 0.88 -27.57 -7.33
CA LEU A 21 1.87 -26.61 -7.85
C LEU A 21 2.14 -25.47 -6.86
N VAL A 22 1.08 -24.90 -6.26
CA VAL A 22 1.21 -23.86 -5.23
C VAL A 22 1.93 -24.38 -3.99
N GLY A 23 1.63 -25.61 -3.55
CA GLY A 23 2.33 -26.26 -2.44
C GLY A 23 3.84 -26.47 -2.71
N LEU A 24 4.22 -26.54 -3.99
CA LEU A 24 5.61 -26.61 -4.46
C LEU A 24 6.23 -25.24 -4.74
N GLY A 25 5.53 -24.13 -4.46
CA GLY A 25 5.98 -22.77 -4.75
C GLY A 25 6.09 -22.46 -6.24
N LEU A 26 5.34 -23.18 -7.08
CA LEU A 26 5.25 -22.97 -8.53
C LEU A 26 3.95 -22.23 -8.88
N PRO A 27 3.91 -21.50 -10.01
CA PRO A 27 2.73 -20.76 -10.42
C PRO A 27 1.56 -21.70 -10.77
N ARG A 28 0.33 -21.22 -10.53
CA ARG A 28 -0.89 -21.91 -10.96
C ARG A 28 -1.03 -21.84 -12.48
N ILE A 29 -1.75 -22.79 -13.05
CA ILE A 29 -2.13 -22.80 -14.46
C ILE A 29 -3.54 -22.18 -14.59
N PRO A 30 -3.68 -21.00 -15.23
CA PRO A 30 -4.99 -20.44 -15.57
C PRO A 30 -5.74 -21.33 -16.56
N GLN A 31 -7.07 -21.32 -16.52
CA GLN A 31 -7.90 -22.21 -17.36
C GLN A 31 -7.67 -21.98 -18.86
N GLU A 32 -7.48 -20.72 -19.24
CA GLU A 32 -7.18 -20.26 -20.59
C GLU A 32 -5.79 -20.66 -21.09
N LYS A 33 -4.87 -21.05 -20.19
CA LYS A 33 -3.49 -21.45 -20.52
C LYS A 33 -3.28 -22.96 -20.54
N ILE A 34 -4.29 -23.77 -20.19
CA ILE A 34 -4.19 -25.25 -20.19
C ILE A 34 -3.75 -25.77 -21.55
N ALA A 35 -4.34 -25.26 -22.63
CA ALA A 35 -4.00 -25.67 -23.99
C ALA A 35 -2.52 -25.40 -24.32
N SER A 36 -1.97 -24.26 -23.86
CA SER A 36 -0.57 -23.91 -24.05
C SER A 36 0.37 -24.83 -23.25
N VAL A 37 0.00 -25.22 -22.03
CA VAL A 37 0.78 -26.18 -21.23
C VAL A 37 0.80 -27.56 -21.89
N LEU A 38 -0.35 -28.02 -22.38
CA LEU A 38 -0.47 -29.32 -23.06
C LEU A 38 0.15 -29.35 -24.45
N GLN A 39 0.44 -28.19 -25.04
CA GLN A 39 1.26 -28.07 -26.26
C GLN A 39 2.77 -28.20 -25.96
N VAL A 40 3.19 -27.86 -24.75
CA VAL A 40 4.59 -27.96 -24.31
C VAL A 40 4.91 -29.38 -23.84
N GLU A 41 4.05 -29.96 -22.99
CA GLU A 41 4.25 -31.31 -22.44
C GLU A 41 2.95 -32.06 -22.18
N ASP A 42 3.02 -33.39 -22.16
CA ASP A 42 1.86 -34.25 -21.92
C ASP A 42 1.41 -34.21 -20.46
N ARG A 43 0.08 -34.19 -20.25
CA ARG A 43 -0.56 -34.18 -18.93
C ARG A 43 -0.05 -35.29 -18.02
N ALA A 44 0.19 -36.49 -18.58
CA ALA A 44 0.67 -37.62 -17.78
C ALA A 44 2.06 -37.36 -17.19
N ARG A 45 2.96 -36.71 -17.94
CA ARG A 45 4.31 -36.36 -17.47
C ARG A 45 4.29 -35.23 -16.46
N ILE A 46 3.41 -34.25 -16.65
CA ILE A 46 3.21 -33.14 -15.70
C ILE A 46 2.72 -33.68 -14.36
N VAL A 47 1.69 -34.53 -14.34
CA VAL A 47 1.17 -35.12 -13.10
C VAL A 47 2.23 -35.98 -12.40
N ALA A 48 2.95 -36.83 -13.14
CA ALA A 48 4.02 -37.66 -12.57
C ALA A 48 5.22 -36.84 -12.06
N ALA A 49 5.47 -35.65 -12.60
CA ALA A 49 6.47 -34.73 -12.08
C ALA A 49 5.98 -34.02 -10.81
N ILE A 50 4.69 -33.66 -10.71
CA ILE A 50 4.11 -33.06 -9.50
C ILE A 50 4.18 -34.00 -8.30
N ASP A 51 3.91 -35.30 -8.50
CA ASP A 51 3.99 -36.29 -7.40
C ASP A 51 5.43 -36.48 -6.88
N ARG A 52 6.45 -36.30 -7.73
CA ARG A 52 7.87 -36.48 -7.37
C ARG A 52 8.55 -35.22 -6.85
N ALA A 53 8.07 -34.04 -7.28
CA ALA A 53 8.67 -32.75 -6.97
C ALA A 53 8.85 -32.40 -5.48
N PRO A 54 8.09 -32.94 -4.50
CA PRO A 54 8.39 -32.73 -3.08
C PRO A 54 9.75 -33.28 -2.63
N GLN A 55 10.27 -34.31 -3.30
CA GLN A 55 11.53 -34.99 -2.94
C GLN A 55 12.58 -34.95 -4.06
N ASP A 56 12.20 -34.49 -5.25
CA ASP A 56 13.05 -34.47 -6.44
C ASP A 56 13.17 -33.04 -7.01
N ALA A 57 14.36 -32.46 -6.86
CA ALA A 57 14.68 -31.12 -7.34
C ALA A 57 14.68 -31.01 -8.87
N GLU A 58 14.99 -32.09 -9.60
CA GLU A 58 14.93 -32.13 -11.05
C GLU A 58 13.49 -32.14 -11.54
N ALA A 59 12.61 -32.90 -10.88
CA ALA A 59 11.18 -32.88 -11.17
C ALA A 59 10.58 -31.49 -10.95
N ARG A 60 11.01 -30.77 -9.91
CA ARG A 60 10.58 -29.39 -9.65
C ARG A 60 11.09 -28.40 -10.71
N ARG A 61 12.34 -28.56 -11.15
CA ARG A 61 12.92 -27.72 -12.23
C ARG A 61 12.22 -27.98 -13.56
N PHE A 62 11.98 -29.24 -13.89
CA PHE A 62 11.21 -29.63 -15.08
C PHE A 62 9.83 -28.96 -15.10
N LEU A 63 9.10 -28.96 -13.98
CA LEU A 63 7.81 -28.27 -13.90
C LEU A 63 7.94 -26.75 -14.10
N ALA A 64 8.96 -26.11 -13.53
CA ALA A 64 9.22 -24.69 -13.72
C ALA A 64 9.52 -24.36 -15.20
N ASP A 65 10.30 -25.20 -15.87
CA ASP A 65 10.66 -25.04 -17.28
C ASP A 65 9.44 -25.21 -18.20
N VAL A 66 8.59 -26.21 -17.95
CA VAL A 66 7.34 -26.44 -18.69
C VAL A 66 6.37 -25.26 -18.53
N LEU A 67 6.19 -24.77 -17.30
CA LEU A 67 5.34 -23.62 -17.03
C LEU A 67 5.90 -22.37 -17.72
N SER A 68 7.20 -22.11 -17.61
CA SER A 68 7.86 -20.98 -18.28
C SER A 68 7.72 -21.05 -19.80
N ALA A 69 7.91 -22.22 -20.40
CA ALA A 69 7.75 -22.43 -21.84
C ALA A 69 6.30 -22.24 -22.32
N ALA A 70 5.32 -22.54 -21.47
CA ALA A 70 3.90 -22.24 -21.71
C ALA A 70 3.53 -20.76 -21.49
N GLY A 71 4.51 -19.91 -21.18
CA GLY A 71 4.32 -18.50 -20.84
C GLY A 71 3.71 -18.30 -19.45
N ILE A 72 3.85 -19.29 -18.57
CA ILE A 72 3.41 -19.31 -17.17
C ILE A 72 4.68 -19.17 -16.32
N GLY A 73 5.20 -17.95 -16.24
CA GLY A 73 6.25 -17.60 -15.28
C GLY A 73 5.71 -17.56 -13.86
N SER A 74 6.61 -17.48 -12.86
CA SER A 74 6.25 -17.28 -11.46
C SER A 74 5.31 -16.08 -11.29
N GLU A 75 4.00 -16.34 -11.29
CA GLU A 75 3.06 -15.67 -10.42
C GLU A 75 3.44 -16.07 -9.00
N ALA A 76 4.54 -15.51 -8.50
CA ALA A 76 4.62 -15.20 -7.09
C ALA A 76 3.31 -14.50 -6.70
N ALA A 77 2.78 -14.81 -5.51
CA ALA A 77 1.70 -14.06 -4.86
C ALA A 77 1.75 -12.59 -5.31
N PRO A 78 0.61 -12.04 -5.76
CA PRO A 78 0.58 -10.97 -6.76
C PRO A 78 1.67 -9.95 -6.48
N ALA A 79 2.67 -9.92 -7.36
CA ALA A 79 3.55 -8.77 -7.47
C ALA A 79 2.62 -7.58 -7.77
N LEU A 80 2.47 -6.72 -6.77
CA LEU A 80 1.83 -5.42 -6.86
C LEU A 80 2.66 -4.52 -7.78
N GLU A 81 2.76 -4.84 -9.07
CA GLU A 81 3.45 -3.98 -10.04
C GLU A 81 3.02 -4.30 -11.47
N GLN A 82 1.73 -4.08 -11.73
CA GLN A 82 1.42 -3.07 -12.73
C GLN A 82 0.97 -1.85 -11.93
N SER A 83 1.91 -0.98 -11.53
CA SER A 83 1.50 0.35 -11.13
C SER A 83 0.88 0.98 -12.37
N ASP A 84 -0.43 1.19 -12.34
CA ASP A 84 -1.01 2.22 -13.18
C ASP A 84 -0.12 3.46 -12.98
N PRO A 85 0.46 4.09 -14.03
CA PRO A 85 1.29 5.28 -13.86
C PRO A 85 0.58 6.40 -13.09
N ARG A 86 -0.76 6.34 -12.99
CA ARG A 86 -1.60 7.22 -12.15
C ARG A 86 -1.49 6.93 -10.65
N MET A 87 -1.08 5.73 -10.25
CA MET A 87 -0.91 5.33 -8.85
C MET A 87 0.39 5.85 -8.25
N ASP A 88 1.48 6.03 -9.00
CA ASP A 88 2.74 6.51 -8.41
C ASP A 88 2.69 8.00 -8.00
N ASN A 89 1.79 8.78 -8.62
CA ASN A 89 1.48 10.16 -8.24
C ASN A 89 0.13 10.27 -7.52
N ALA A 90 -0.15 9.37 -6.57
CA ALA A 90 -1.40 9.40 -5.83
C ALA A 90 -1.51 10.68 -4.98
N ALA A 91 -2.45 11.55 -5.35
CA ALA A 91 -2.75 12.80 -4.66
C ALA A 91 -4.22 12.82 -4.22
N VAL A 92 -4.48 13.23 -2.98
CA VAL A 92 -5.82 13.40 -2.43
C VAL A 92 -6.02 14.87 -2.09
N HIS A 93 -6.97 15.51 -2.76
CA HIS A 93 -7.31 16.91 -2.51
C HIS A 93 -8.48 17.00 -1.53
N VAL A 94 -8.39 17.92 -0.57
CA VAL A 94 -9.45 18.22 0.40
C VAL A 94 -9.78 19.70 0.30
N TYR A 95 -11.03 20.01 -0.02
CA TYR A 95 -11.48 21.37 -0.29
C TYR A 95 -12.24 21.95 0.90
N GLY A 96 -11.83 23.14 1.32
CA GLY A 96 -12.55 23.98 2.29
C GLY A 96 -13.00 25.29 1.66
N GLY A 97 -13.80 26.07 2.38
CA GLY A 97 -14.35 27.33 1.86
C GLY A 97 -13.30 28.41 1.57
N ARG A 98 -12.25 28.51 2.41
CA ARG A 98 -11.18 29.51 2.28
C ARG A 98 -9.83 28.95 1.86
N PHE A 99 -9.64 27.65 2.03
CA PHE A 99 -8.36 26.98 1.86
C PHE A 99 -8.59 25.58 1.30
N ALA A 100 -7.58 25.02 0.66
CA ALA A 100 -7.56 23.62 0.25
C ALA A 100 -6.24 22.97 0.67
N LEU A 101 -6.30 21.65 0.87
CA LEU A 101 -5.15 20.81 1.12
C LEU A 101 -4.98 19.80 -0.01
N CYS A 102 -3.74 19.39 -0.27
CA CYS A 102 -3.43 18.24 -1.10
C CYS A 102 -2.41 17.36 -0.37
N PHE A 103 -2.72 16.08 -0.24
CA PHE A 103 -1.82 15.05 0.28
C PHE A 103 -1.29 14.25 -0.90
N GLU A 104 0.00 14.30 -1.16
CA GLU A 104 0.64 13.68 -2.32
C GLU A 104 1.62 12.61 -1.85
N ALA A 105 1.58 11.42 -2.45
CA ALA A 105 2.64 10.43 -2.30
C ALA A 105 3.97 11.05 -2.74
N ASP A 106 4.99 10.95 -1.91
CA ASP A 106 6.29 11.56 -2.16
C ASP A 106 7.42 10.63 -1.68
N THR A 107 8.66 10.94 -2.02
CA THR A 107 9.85 10.25 -1.56
C THR A 107 10.88 11.27 -1.11
N THR A 108 11.40 11.08 0.11
CA THR A 108 12.47 11.95 0.62
C THR A 108 13.75 11.79 -0.23
N ARG A 109 14.69 12.74 -0.10
CA ARG A 109 16.01 12.64 -0.77
C ARG A 109 16.78 11.35 -0.43
N GLN A 110 16.49 10.74 0.72
CA GLN A 110 17.12 9.50 1.17
C GLN A 110 16.34 8.25 0.76
N GLY A 111 15.32 8.38 -0.09
CA GLY A 111 14.55 7.24 -0.62
C GLY A 111 13.43 6.75 0.30
N PHE A 112 13.18 7.42 1.44
CA PHE A 112 12.05 7.05 2.31
C PHE A 112 10.70 7.47 1.68
N PRO A 113 9.75 6.53 1.47
CA PRO A 113 8.39 6.86 1.00
C PRO A 113 7.62 7.65 2.05
N THR A 114 7.13 8.83 1.69
CA THR A 114 6.46 9.77 2.60
C THR A 114 5.24 10.42 1.95
N VAL A 115 4.59 11.34 2.64
CA VAL A 115 3.52 12.18 2.09
C VAL A 115 3.96 13.64 2.13
N ALA A 116 3.74 14.37 1.04
CA ALA A 116 3.79 15.82 1.03
C ALA A 116 2.40 16.39 1.32
N LEU A 117 2.36 17.43 2.15
CA LEU A 117 1.18 18.21 2.48
C LEU A 117 1.32 19.61 1.88
N ASP A 118 0.47 19.88 0.91
CA ASP A 118 0.30 21.20 0.32
C ASP A 118 -0.93 21.90 0.91
N ALA A 119 -0.82 23.20 1.20
CA ALA A 119 -1.93 24.03 1.63
C ALA A 119 -1.98 25.34 0.85
N THR A 120 -3.15 25.71 0.35
CA THR A 120 -3.32 26.94 -0.43
C THR A 120 -4.58 27.73 -0.04
N ASN A 121 -4.62 28.99 -0.46
CA ASN A 121 -5.80 29.87 -0.37
C ASN A 121 -6.76 29.60 -1.53
N ALA A 122 -8.04 29.88 -1.29
CA ALA A 122 -9.00 30.06 -2.36
C ALA A 122 -8.85 31.46 -2.96
N ASP A 123 -8.82 31.55 -4.29
CA ASP A 123 -8.88 32.82 -5.05
C ASP A 123 -10.32 33.18 -5.46
N GLY A 124 -11.25 32.22 -5.32
CA GLY A 124 -12.66 32.38 -5.61
C GLY A 124 -13.45 31.10 -5.27
N PRO A 125 -14.76 31.07 -5.52
CA PRO A 125 -15.57 29.87 -5.30
C PRO A 125 -15.01 28.69 -6.09
N MET A 126 -14.57 27.65 -5.38
CA MET A 126 -13.95 26.43 -5.95
C MET A 126 -12.69 26.68 -6.79
N GLN A 127 -12.00 27.81 -6.59
CA GLN A 127 -10.75 28.15 -7.28
C GLN A 127 -9.64 28.34 -6.25
N TYR A 128 -8.50 27.68 -6.45
CA TYR A 128 -7.43 27.58 -5.45
C TYR A 128 -6.05 27.88 -6.05
N ASN A 129 -5.23 28.64 -5.32
CA ASN A 129 -3.96 29.16 -5.82
C ASN A 129 -2.79 28.21 -5.58
N TRP A 130 -2.72 27.08 -6.29
CA TRP A 130 -1.64 26.11 -6.08
C TRP A 130 -0.23 26.66 -6.39
N SER A 131 -0.12 27.78 -7.11
CA SER A 131 1.16 28.44 -7.36
C SER A 131 1.76 29.10 -6.11
N GLN A 132 0.94 29.50 -5.15
CA GLN A 132 1.32 30.15 -3.89
C GLN A 132 1.06 29.23 -2.67
N LYS A 133 1.25 27.92 -2.85
CA LYS A 133 1.01 26.93 -1.79
C LYS A 133 2.15 26.88 -0.76
N ILE A 134 1.79 26.58 0.48
CA ILE A 134 2.73 26.11 1.50
C ILE A 134 2.91 24.60 1.26
N ARG A 135 4.15 24.16 0.97
CA ARG A 135 4.51 22.74 0.87
C ARG A 135 5.32 22.29 2.08
N LEU A 136 4.91 21.16 2.65
CA LEU A 136 5.59 20.43 3.72
C LEU A 136 5.79 18.98 3.26
N GLN A 137 6.97 18.40 3.49
CA GLN A 137 7.18 16.96 3.34
C GLN A 137 7.26 16.36 4.73
N LEU A 138 6.43 15.35 5.02
CA LEU A 138 6.43 14.70 6.31
C LEU A 138 7.72 13.90 6.51
N THR A 139 8.22 13.89 7.74
CA THR A 139 9.41 13.11 8.10
C THR A 139 9.05 11.66 8.42
N ARG A 140 10.06 10.78 8.44
CA ARG A 140 9.89 9.38 8.84
C ARG A 140 9.25 9.22 10.23
N ALA A 141 9.58 10.10 11.17
CA ALA A 141 9.05 10.05 12.53
C ALA A 141 7.59 10.54 12.62
N GLU A 142 7.22 11.49 11.75
CA GLU A 142 5.85 12.04 11.70
C GLU A 142 4.85 11.08 11.08
N MET A 143 5.24 10.33 10.05
CA MET A 143 4.35 9.42 9.32
C MET A 143 3.50 8.50 10.22
N PRO A 144 4.07 7.73 11.17
CA PRO A 144 3.26 6.87 12.05
C PRO A 144 2.34 7.67 13.00
N VAL A 145 2.79 8.81 13.52
CA VAL A 145 2.00 9.65 14.44
C VAL A 145 0.81 10.28 13.72
N VAL A 146 1.03 10.84 12.53
CA VAL A 146 -0.03 11.40 11.69
C VAL A 146 -1.03 10.32 11.31
N THR A 147 -0.54 9.13 10.92
CA THR A 147 -1.39 7.98 10.62
C THR A 147 -2.23 7.57 11.83
N ALA A 148 -1.67 7.57 13.04
CA ALA A 148 -2.42 7.29 14.27
C ALA A 148 -3.55 8.31 14.53
N VAL A 149 -3.35 9.60 14.24
CA VAL A 149 -4.43 10.60 14.31
C VAL A 149 -5.50 10.33 13.25
N LEU A 150 -5.09 10.04 12.01
CA LEU A 150 -6.03 9.73 10.92
C LEU A 150 -6.87 8.48 11.22
N LEU A 151 -6.29 7.45 11.83
CA LEU A 151 -6.96 6.22 12.24
C LEU A 151 -7.77 6.33 13.54
N GLY A 152 -7.58 7.39 14.32
CA GLY A 152 -8.29 7.62 15.57
C GLY A 152 -7.71 6.94 16.79
N VAL A 153 -6.43 6.59 16.71
CA VAL A 153 -5.63 6.14 17.86
C VAL A 153 -5.21 7.34 18.71
N LEU A 154 -4.83 8.45 18.06
CA LEU A 154 -4.44 9.69 18.74
C LEU A 154 -5.48 10.79 18.55
N PRO A 155 -5.69 11.66 19.56
CA PRO A 155 -6.61 12.79 19.46
C PRO A 155 -6.09 13.90 18.54
N GLY A 156 -4.76 14.03 18.41
CA GLY A 156 -4.14 15.03 17.56
C GLY A 156 -2.60 14.99 17.62
N CYS A 157 -1.98 15.79 16.77
CA CYS A 157 -0.53 16.00 16.73
C CYS A 157 -0.19 17.40 16.19
N GLU A 158 1.00 17.91 16.51
CA GLU A 158 1.53 19.17 15.97
C GLU A 158 3.04 19.02 15.70
N PHE A 159 3.47 19.44 14.52
CA PHE A 159 4.86 19.43 14.08
C PHE A 159 5.26 20.81 13.56
N LYS A 160 6.49 21.23 13.88
CA LYS A 160 7.05 22.56 13.60
C LYS A 160 8.45 22.42 13.02
N ASN A 161 9.05 23.55 12.63
CA ASN A 161 10.43 23.64 12.17
C ASN A 161 10.69 22.96 10.81
N HIS A 162 9.69 22.90 9.94
CA HIS A 162 9.87 22.48 8.55
C HIS A 162 10.33 23.63 7.66
N GLY A 163 10.87 23.29 6.49
CA GLY A 163 11.39 24.24 5.51
C GLY A 163 12.82 24.69 5.83
N GLN A 164 13.44 25.36 4.86
CA GLN A 164 14.81 25.85 4.99
C GLN A 164 14.97 26.82 6.17
N ASP A 165 13.97 27.68 6.37
CA ASP A 165 13.95 28.70 7.44
C ASP A 165 13.33 28.21 8.75
N LYS A 166 12.99 26.91 8.84
CA LYS A 166 12.37 26.26 10.02
C LYS A 166 11.12 26.99 10.52
N ASP A 167 10.31 27.50 9.62
CA ASP A 167 9.23 28.42 9.92
C ASP A 167 7.85 27.90 9.50
N LYS A 168 7.81 26.66 9.02
CA LYS A 168 6.59 25.97 8.61
C LYS A 168 6.25 24.86 9.59
N GLY A 169 4.96 24.56 9.70
CA GLY A 169 4.46 23.47 10.52
C GLY A 169 3.01 23.15 10.21
N PHE A 170 2.53 22.09 10.85
CA PHE A 170 1.16 21.63 10.69
C PHE A 170 0.65 20.95 11.96
N SER A 171 -0.67 20.88 12.09
CA SER A 171 -1.33 20.14 13.16
C SER A 171 -2.55 19.39 12.63
N LEU A 172 -2.84 18.23 13.22
CA LEU A 172 -4.09 17.50 13.00
C LEU A 172 -4.80 17.33 14.34
N GLU A 173 -6.11 17.53 14.35
CA GLU A 173 -6.94 17.36 15.54
C GLU A 173 -8.24 16.65 15.17
N ARG A 174 -8.55 15.54 15.87
CA ARG A 174 -9.83 14.86 15.71
C ARG A 174 -10.94 15.68 16.34
N GLN A 175 -12.04 15.82 15.60
CA GLN A 175 -13.22 16.54 16.04
C GLN A 175 -14.43 15.62 16.16
N LYS A 176 -15.45 16.09 16.88
CA LYS A 176 -16.77 15.42 16.93
C LYS A 176 -17.30 15.19 15.51
N GLY A 177 -18.03 14.09 15.33
CA GLY A 177 -18.60 13.73 14.02
C GLY A 177 -17.60 13.10 13.04
N GLY A 178 -16.48 12.56 13.53
CA GLY A 178 -15.53 11.78 12.72
C GLY A 178 -14.67 12.60 11.76
N ARG A 179 -14.56 13.92 11.97
CA ARG A 179 -13.74 14.82 11.16
C ARG A 179 -12.34 14.95 11.74
N VAL A 180 -11.39 15.32 10.88
CA VAL A 180 -10.04 15.73 11.31
C VAL A 180 -9.81 17.15 10.82
N TYR A 181 -9.55 18.08 11.74
CA TYR A 181 -9.20 19.44 11.39
C TYR A 181 -7.69 19.55 11.22
N VAL A 182 -7.26 20.00 10.04
CA VAL A 182 -5.84 20.15 9.71
C VAL A 182 -5.52 21.62 9.58
N LYS A 183 -4.45 22.05 10.24
CA LYS A 183 -3.89 23.41 10.10
C LYS A 183 -2.51 23.30 9.49
N VAL A 184 -2.22 24.15 8.52
CA VAL A 184 -0.87 24.36 7.99
C VAL A 184 -0.52 25.82 8.17
N PHE A 185 0.68 26.09 8.67
CA PHE A 185 1.14 27.45 8.95
C PHE A 185 2.58 27.64 8.48
N ALA A 186 2.86 28.86 8.03
CA ALA A 186 4.19 29.34 7.69
C ALA A 186 4.28 30.82 8.06
N ARG A 187 5.49 31.30 8.35
CA ARG A 187 5.73 32.73 8.59
C ARG A 187 5.15 33.56 7.45
N GLU A 188 4.48 34.66 7.79
CA GLU A 188 3.91 35.63 6.83
C GLU A 188 2.82 35.09 5.87
N GLN A 189 2.45 33.81 5.95
CA GLN A 189 1.41 33.21 5.08
C GLN A 189 0.12 32.81 5.83
N GLY A 190 0.05 33.14 7.13
CA GLY A 190 -1.08 32.84 8.01
C GLY A 190 -1.31 31.34 8.24
N VAL A 191 -2.42 31.02 8.92
CA VAL A 191 -2.85 29.65 9.18
C VAL A 191 -3.93 29.25 8.17
N LYS A 192 -3.70 28.15 7.44
CA LYS A 192 -4.63 27.54 6.49
C LYS A 192 -5.26 26.32 7.14
N GLY A 193 -6.53 26.44 7.53
CA GLY A 193 -7.26 25.43 8.29
C GLY A 193 -8.40 24.78 7.50
N VAL A 194 -8.36 23.45 7.32
CA VAL A 194 -9.36 22.70 6.54
C VAL A 194 -9.87 21.50 7.34
N PRO A 195 -11.20 21.32 7.48
CA PRO A 195 -11.77 20.08 8.01
C PRO A 195 -11.77 19.00 6.92
N ILE A 196 -11.17 17.85 7.22
CA ILE A 196 -11.30 16.63 6.43
C ILE A 196 -12.59 15.92 6.86
N ILE A 197 -13.50 15.73 5.91
CA ILE A 197 -14.75 15.00 6.14
C ILE A 197 -14.50 13.48 6.11
N PRO A 198 -15.40 12.64 6.67
CA PRO A 198 -15.19 11.19 6.73
C PRO A 198 -14.89 10.52 5.39
N ALA A 199 -15.50 10.98 4.30
CA ALA A 199 -15.26 10.45 2.95
C ALA A 199 -13.81 10.67 2.50
N ASP A 200 -13.30 11.90 2.62
CA ASP A 200 -11.92 12.23 2.27
C ASP A 200 -10.93 11.61 3.26
N LEU A 201 -11.30 11.54 4.55
CA LEU A 201 -10.47 10.97 5.60
C LEU A 201 -10.10 9.51 5.29
N PHE A 202 -11.00 8.75 4.69
CA PHE A 202 -10.71 7.39 4.24
C PHE A 202 -9.56 7.37 3.21
N PHE A 203 -9.66 8.17 2.15
CA PHE A 203 -8.64 8.21 1.09
C PHE A 203 -7.31 8.79 1.56
N VAL A 204 -7.34 9.82 2.41
CA VAL A 204 -6.14 10.34 3.07
C VAL A 204 -5.50 9.24 3.92
N SER A 205 -6.27 8.53 4.76
CA SER A 205 -5.73 7.44 5.59
C SER A 205 -5.13 6.31 4.73
N ALA A 206 -5.80 5.92 3.64
CA ALA A 206 -5.32 4.89 2.73
C ALA A 206 -3.99 5.28 2.06
N LEU A 207 -3.81 6.54 1.67
CA LEU A 207 -2.55 7.07 1.14
C LEU A 207 -1.40 6.91 2.15
N PHE A 208 -1.63 7.27 3.41
CA PHE A 208 -0.63 7.13 4.47
C PHE A 208 -0.26 5.67 4.74
N ILE A 209 -1.26 4.78 4.83
CA ILE A 209 -1.02 3.33 4.96
C ILE A 209 -0.19 2.81 3.79
N ARG A 210 -0.52 3.22 2.56
CA ARG A 210 0.23 2.82 1.37
C ARG A 210 1.69 3.24 1.42
N GLN A 211 1.99 4.49 1.79
CA GLN A 211 3.37 4.98 1.88
C GLN A 211 4.15 4.28 3.00
N LEU A 212 3.52 4.03 4.15
CA LEU A 212 4.13 3.26 5.23
C LEU A 212 4.34 1.78 4.85
N GLN A 213 3.45 1.18 4.07
CA GLN A 213 3.62 -0.18 3.55
C GLN A 213 4.78 -0.26 2.55
N LYS A 214 4.97 0.76 1.69
CA LYS A 214 6.17 0.86 0.84
C LYS A 214 7.45 0.95 1.68
N ALA A 215 7.43 1.64 2.81
CA ALA A 215 8.58 1.71 3.73
C ALA A 215 8.84 0.40 4.49
N CYS A 216 7.81 -0.43 4.68
CA CYS A 216 7.87 -1.71 5.38
C CYS A 216 7.32 -2.84 4.48
N PRO A 217 7.96 -3.17 3.34
CA PRO A 217 7.40 -4.07 2.32
C PRO A 217 7.22 -5.52 2.81
N TRP A 218 7.89 -5.89 3.89
CA TRP A 218 7.76 -7.19 4.56
C TRP A 218 6.50 -7.29 5.44
N MET A 219 5.74 -6.20 5.61
CA MET A 219 4.55 -6.13 6.45
C MET A 219 3.30 -5.90 5.59
N ASN A 220 2.22 -6.64 5.87
CA ASN A 220 0.92 -6.37 5.27
C ASN A 220 0.23 -5.17 5.95
N ALA A 221 -0.77 -4.59 5.28
CA ALA A 221 -1.49 -3.41 5.80
C ALA A 221 -2.15 -3.65 7.17
N THR A 222 -2.66 -4.86 7.44
CA THR A 222 -3.28 -5.20 8.73
C THR A 222 -2.28 -5.16 9.87
N SER A 223 -1.14 -5.83 9.73
CA SER A 223 -0.05 -5.83 10.71
C SER A 223 0.53 -4.43 10.92
N LEU A 224 0.58 -3.62 9.87
CA LEU A 224 1.03 -2.23 9.94
C LEU A 224 0.09 -1.37 10.78
N VAL A 225 -1.22 -1.45 10.54
CA VAL A 225 -2.23 -0.75 11.33
C VAL A 225 -2.18 -1.18 12.79
N GLU A 226 -2.01 -2.48 13.05
CA GLU A 226 -1.90 -3.02 14.41
C GLU A 226 -0.65 -2.48 15.13
N LEU A 227 0.50 -2.46 14.44
CA LEU A 227 1.74 -1.91 14.99
C LEU A 227 1.60 -0.41 15.32
N ILE A 228 0.94 0.36 14.46
CA ILE A 228 0.66 1.78 14.72
C ILE A 228 -0.20 1.91 15.99
N LYS A 229 -1.27 1.12 16.12
CA LYS A 229 -2.12 1.14 17.33
C LYS A 229 -1.30 0.82 18.58
N MET A 230 -0.50 -0.24 18.55
CA MET A 230 0.29 -0.69 19.71
C MET A 230 1.38 0.30 20.12
N THR A 231 2.01 0.98 19.15
CA THR A 231 3.13 1.90 19.42
C THR A 231 2.70 3.33 19.70
N GLN A 232 1.48 3.71 19.32
CA GLN A 232 0.96 5.07 19.47
C GLN A 232 -0.18 5.19 20.49
N ALA A 233 -0.71 4.08 21.00
CA ALA A 233 -1.72 4.12 22.04
C ALA A 233 -1.16 4.83 23.29
N ILE A 234 -1.96 5.75 23.83
CA ILE A 234 -1.69 6.35 25.14
C ILE A 234 -2.23 5.35 26.18
N PRO A 235 -1.42 4.91 27.16
CA PRO A 235 -1.92 4.06 28.24
C PRO A 235 -3.11 4.75 28.92
N GLU A 236 -4.20 4.02 29.17
CA GLU A 236 -5.29 4.53 30.00
C GLU A 236 -4.72 4.80 31.41
N SER A 237 -4.79 6.06 31.83
CA SER A 237 -4.40 6.53 33.16
C SER A 237 -5.48 6.24 34.21
#